data_AF-A0A2N6NWI3-F1
#
_entry.id   AF-A0A2N6NWI3-F1
#
_cell.length_a   1.000
_cell.length_b   1.000
_cell.length_c   1.000
_cell.angle_alpha   90.00
_cell.angle_beta   90.00
_cell.angle_gamma   90.00
#
_symmetry.space_group_name_H-M   'P 1'
#
loop_
_entity.id
_entity.type
_entity.pdbx_description
1 polymer ?
#
loop_
_entity_poly.entity_id
_entity_poly.type
_entity_poly.pdbx_seq_one_letter_code
_entity_poly.pdbx_strand_id
1 'polypeptide(L)'
;MEYATEIEKSIPENYGSDATVIPGAREMLDSVTASGLPWAIVTSASLPLLNGWVRVLDLPACPHLVTAESVEDGKPDPAGYLLGMKKLAAAAMMMMDNKSPAGFCCVVFEDSPAGIRAAKTAGCKVVALATSHTAEQVAEADPDWIVDDFRSVALVQLDGGAKALEISNYIARDP
;
A
#
# COMPACT_ATOMS: atom_id res chain seq x y z
N MET A 1 9.86 -17.31 16.72
CA MET A 1 10.09 -16.05 16.01
C MET A 1 11.29 -16.19 15.08
N GLU A 2 12.51 -16.40 15.60
CA GLU A 2 13.74 -16.53 14.79
C GLU A 2 13.65 -17.56 13.65
N TYR A 3 13.13 -18.76 13.91
CA TYR A 3 13.00 -19.78 12.85
C TYR A 3 12.06 -19.38 11.68
N ALA A 4 10.99 -18.63 11.96
CA ALA A 4 10.04 -18.21 10.93
C ALA A 4 10.66 -17.10 10.05
N THR A 5 11.37 -16.17 10.68
CA THR A 5 12.11 -15.10 9.99
C THR A 5 13.18 -15.66 9.05
N GLU A 6 13.83 -16.75 9.45
CA GLU A 6 14.87 -17.41 8.66
C GLU A 6 14.28 -18.11 7.43
N ILE A 7 13.12 -18.77 7.58
CA ILE A 7 12.38 -19.33 6.44
C ILE A 7 11.95 -18.22 5.50
N GLU A 8 11.34 -17.16 6.03
CA GLU A 8 10.84 -16.03 5.25
C GLU A 8 11.94 -15.33 4.45
N LYS A 9 13.12 -15.14 5.05
CA LYS A 9 14.29 -14.61 4.35
C LYS A 9 14.68 -15.45 3.13
N SER A 10 14.54 -16.77 3.22
CA SER A 10 14.89 -17.69 2.13
C SER A 10 13.87 -17.70 0.99
N ILE A 11 12.63 -17.23 1.21
CA ILE A 11 11.56 -17.31 0.20
C ILE A 11 11.93 -16.52 -1.06
N PRO A 12 12.29 -15.22 -0.99
CA PRO A 12 12.67 -14.47 -2.19
C PRO A 12 13.95 -14.99 -2.84
N GLU A 13 14.87 -15.55 -2.04
CA GLU A 13 16.15 -16.11 -2.54
C GLU A 13 15.91 -17.40 -3.34
N ASN A 14 14.99 -18.24 -2.89
CA ASN A 14 14.72 -19.55 -3.50
C ASN A 14 13.67 -19.49 -4.61
N TYR A 15 12.69 -18.58 -4.51
CA TYR A 15 11.53 -18.51 -5.40
C TYR A 15 11.42 -17.16 -6.13
N GLY A 16 12.51 -16.38 -6.12
CA GLY A 16 12.55 -15.06 -6.74
C GLY A 16 12.24 -15.05 -8.23
N SER A 17 12.61 -16.11 -8.95
CA SER A 17 12.33 -16.28 -10.37
C SER A 17 10.86 -16.50 -10.71
N ASP A 18 10.05 -16.92 -9.73
CA ASP A 18 8.62 -17.19 -9.90
C ASP A 18 7.77 -15.94 -9.65
N ALA A 19 8.38 -14.88 -9.11
CA ALA A 19 7.71 -13.62 -8.81
C ALA A 19 7.87 -12.63 -9.96
N THR A 20 6.78 -11.92 -10.26
CA THR A 20 6.77 -10.83 -11.24
C THR A 20 6.21 -9.56 -10.60
N VAL A 21 6.74 -8.41 -11.01
CA VAL A 21 6.20 -7.11 -10.61
C VAL A 21 4.79 -6.95 -11.18
N ILE A 22 3.85 -6.48 -10.35
CA ILE A 22 2.49 -6.13 -10.80
C ILE A 22 2.59 -5.08 -11.91
N PRO A 23 1.94 -5.26 -13.07
CA PRO A 23 2.00 -4.30 -14.17
C PRO A 23 1.66 -2.87 -13.72
N GLY A 24 2.51 -1.90 -14.07
CA GLY A 24 2.38 -0.49 -13.70
C GLY A 24 2.92 -0.11 -12.31
N ALA A 25 3.27 -1.07 -11.46
CA ALA A 25 3.69 -0.78 -10.08
C ALA A 25 4.99 0.02 -10.02
N ARG A 26 5.96 -0.31 -10.88
CA ARG A 26 7.25 0.39 -10.95
C ARG A 26 7.05 1.85 -11.35
N GLU A 27 6.28 2.08 -12.42
CA GLU A 27 5.96 3.41 -12.93
C GLU A 27 5.26 4.25 -11.87
N MET A 28 4.35 3.66 -11.09
CA MET A 28 3.68 4.34 -9.99
C MET A 28 4.65 4.71 -8.85
N LEU A 29 5.52 3.77 -8.44
CA LEU A 29 6.53 4.00 -7.39
C LEU A 29 7.55 5.08 -7.79
N ASP A 30 8.00 5.05 -9.04
CA ASP A 30 8.90 6.07 -9.58
C ASP A 30 8.20 7.44 -9.63
N SER A 31 6.94 7.46 -10.06
CA SER A 31 6.14 8.70 -10.17
C SER A 31 5.88 9.35 -8.81
N VAL A 32 5.50 8.59 -7.78
CA VAL A 32 5.27 9.12 -6.42
C VAL A 32 6.57 9.57 -5.76
N THR A 33 7.67 8.86 -6.02
CA THR A 33 8.99 9.25 -5.52
C THR A 33 9.46 10.55 -6.17
N ALA A 34 9.35 10.67 -7.49
CA ALA A 34 9.71 11.87 -8.23
C ALA A 34 8.81 13.08 -7.89
N SER A 35 7.56 12.85 -7.48
CA SER A 35 6.66 13.92 -7.08
C SER A 35 6.98 14.52 -5.70
N GLY A 36 7.82 13.86 -4.91
CA GLY A 36 8.13 14.25 -3.53
C GLY A 36 6.97 14.04 -2.55
N LEU A 37 5.95 13.26 -2.93
CA LEU A 37 4.88 12.91 -2.01
C LEU A 37 5.39 11.83 -1.06
N PRO A 38 5.17 11.94 0.27
CA PRO A 38 5.55 10.89 1.19
C PRO A 38 4.67 9.67 0.94
N TRP A 39 5.29 8.50 0.84
CA TRP A 39 4.60 7.22 0.66
C TRP A 39 5.25 6.13 1.52
N ALA A 40 4.48 5.09 1.84
CA ALA A 40 4.89 4.02 2.75
C ALA A 40 4.44 2.66 2.22
N ILE A 41 5.15 1.61 2.62
CA ILE A 41 4.69 0.22 2.53
C ILE A 41 4.16 -0.21 3.90
N VAL A 42 2.93 -0.71 3.93
CA VAL A 42 2.30 -1.32 5.11
C VAL A 42 1.97 -2.77 4.78
N THR A 43 2.74 -3.70 5.33
CA THR A 43 2.72 -5.12 4.95
C THR A 43 2.62 -6.05 6.16
N SER A 44 1.98 -7.20 5.95
CA SER A 44 2.01 -8.33 6.91
C SER A 44 3.26 -9.20 6.74
N ALA A 45 4.17 -8.85 5.84
CA ALA A 45 5.48 -9.48 5.71
C ALA A 45 6.42 -9.02 6.83
N SER A 46 7.30 -9.93 7.26
CA SER A 46 8.46 -9.56 8.08
C SER A 46 9.44 -8.67 7.31
N LEU A 47 10.31 -7.98 8.03
CA LEU A 47 11.32 -7.12 7.42
C LEU A 47 12.26 -7.89 6.46
N PRO A 48 12.75 -9.11 6.77
CA PRO A 48 13.58 -9.87 5.83
C PRO A 48 12.84 -10.31 4.57
N LEU A 49 11.56 -10.72 4.69
CA LEU A 49 10.75 -11.09 3.53
C LEU A 49 10.55 -9.90 2.59
N LEU A 50 10.15 -8.76 3.15
CA LEU A 50 9.95 -7.52 2.40
C LEU A 50 11.24 -7.10 1.67
N ASN A 51 12.36 -7.03 2.39
CA ASN A 51 13.63 -6.61 1.80
C ASN A 51 14.12 -7.59 0.72
N GLY A 52 13.88 -8.89 0.92
CA GLY A 52 14.20 -9.90 -0.09
C GLY A 52 13.42 -9.67 -1.38
N TRP A 53 12.11 -9.42 -1.29
CA TRP A 53 11.29 -9.14 -2.48
C TRP A 53 11.66 -7.83 -3.18
N VAL A 54 11.86 -6.75 -2.43
CA VAL A 54 12.29 -5.46 -3.00
C VAL A 54 13.60 -5.62 -3.78
N ARG A 55 14.56 -6.36 -3.22
CA ARG A 55 15.86 -6.63 -3.87
C ARG A 55 15.73 -7.50 -5.12
N VAL A 56 15.01 -8.62 -5.02
CA VAL A 56 14.88 -9.60 -6.11
C VAL A 56 14.10 -9.03 -7.29
N LEU A 57 13.07 -8.23 -7.02
CA LEU A 57 12.25 -7.57 -8.03
C LEU A 57 12.83 -6.22 -8.49
N ASP A 58 13.99 -5.83 -7.97
CA ASP A 58 14.68 -4.57 -8.26
C ASP A 58 13.77 -3.34 -8.07
N LEU A 59 12.90 -3.35 -7.06
CA LEU A 59 11.94 -2.27 -6.82
C LEU A 59 12.59 -1.09 -6.09
N PRO A 60 12.10 0.15 -6.30
CA PRO A 60 12.58 1.31 -5.55
C PRO A 60 12.50 1.09 -4.03
N ALA A 61 13.55 1.51 -3.32
CA ALA A 61 13.57 1.45 -1.87
C ALA A 61 12.47 2.35 -1.28
N CYS A 62 11.70 1.80 -0.33
CA CYS A 62 10.64 2.55 0.31
C CYS A 62 11.18 3.38 1.49
N PRO A 63 10.88 4.69 1.57
CA PRO A 63 11.38 5.55 2.65
C PRO A 63 10.70 5.27 4.01
N HIS A 64 9.50 4.70 4.01
CA HIS A 64 8.71 4.49 5.22
C HIS A 64 8.09 3.10 5.25
N LEU A 65 8.52 2.28 6.22
CA LEU A 65 8.08 0.90 6.35
C LEU A 65 7.27 0.66 7.63
N VAL A 66 6.21 -0.12 7.49
CA VAL A 66 5.47 -0.79 8.56
C VAL A 66 5.36 -2.27 8.18
N THR A 67 6.04 -3.12 8.94
CA THR A 67 6.09 -4.58 8.74
C THR A 67 5.27 -5.30 9.80
N ALA A 68 5.18 -6.63 9.72
CA ALA A 68 4.49 -7.46 10.70
C ALA A 68 4.94 -7.17 12.15
N GLU A 69 6.24 -6.97 12.37
CA GLU A 69 6.82 -6.73 13.69
C GLU A 69 6.57 -5.30 14.21
N SER A 70 6.02 -4.41 13.38
CA SER A 70 5.76 -3.02 13.74
C SER A 70 4.48 -2.83 14.56
N VAL A 71 3.63 -3.85 14.65
CA VAL A 71 2.33 -3.81 15.31
C VAL A 71 2.08 -5.11 16.09
N GLU A 72 1.22 -5.03 17.10
CA GLU A 72 0.81 -6.20 17.89
C GLU A 72 -0.22 -7.04 17.13
N ASP A 73 -1.23 -6.37 16.56
CA ASP A 73 -2.29 -6.98 15.75
C ASP A 73 -2.12 -6.65 14.26
N GLY A 74 -2.12 -7.70 13.42
CA GLY A 74 -2.07 -7.56 11.97
C GLY A 74 -3.45 -7.31 11.33
N LYS A 75 -3.46 -7.07 10.01
CA LYS A 75 -4.70 -6.93 9.21
C LYS A 75 -5.66 -8.11 9.51
N PRO A 76 -6.95 -7.88 9.80
CA PRO A 76 -7.73 -6.67 9.49
C PRO A 76 -7.69 -5.56 10.55
N ASP A 77 -6.86 -5.66 11.59
CA ASP A 77 -6.67 -4.55 12.52
C ASP A 77 -6.08 -3.31 11.82
N PRO A 78 -6.56 -2.08 12.10
CA PRO A 78 -6.10 -0.86 11.44
C PRO A 78 -4.72 -0.36 11.90
N ALA A 79 -4.12 -0.92 12.96
CA ALA A 79 -2.89 -0.42 13.59
C ALA A 79 -1.75 -0.19 12.59
N GLY A 80 -1.59 -1.09 11.62
CA GLY A 80 -0.55 -0.98 10.59
C GLY A 80 -0.71 0.28 9.73
N TYR A 81 -1.93 0.55 9.26
CA TYR A 81 -2.20 1.74 8.44
C TYR A 81 -2.13 3.02 9.26
N LEU A 82 -2.64 3.02 10.50
CA LEU A 82 -2.54 4.17 11.40
C LEU A 82 -1.08 4.54 11.68
N LEU A 83 -0.21 3.54 11.90
CA LEU A 83 1.23 3.76 12.05
C LEU A 83 1.87 4.29 10.76
N GLY A 84 1.47 3.76 9.60
CA GLY A 84 1.91 4.26 8.30
C GLY A 84 1.55 5.73 8.10
N MET A 85 0.28 6.08 8.32
CA MET A 85 -0.23 7.46 8.25
C MET A 85 0.57 8.40 9.17
N LYS A 86 0.85 7.99 10.40
CA LYS A 86 1.65 8.78 11.34
C LYS A 86 3.07 9.04 10.82
N LYS A 87 3.72 8.05 10.20
CA LYS A 87 5.04 8.22 9.56
C LYS A 87 4.97 9.20 8.39
N LEU A 88 3.95 9.08 7.55
CA LEU A 88 3.74 9.96 6.39
C LEU A 88 3.47 11.40 6.79
N ALA A 89 2.64 11.63 7.80
CA ALA A 89 2.36 12.98 8.29
C ALA A 89 3.60 13.62 8.92
N ALA A 90 4.41 12.86 9.67
CA ALA A 90 5.68 13.34 10.18
C ALA A 90 6.64 13.73 9.05
N ALA A 91 6.71 12.93 7.98
CA ALA A 91 7.52 13.23 6.79
C ALA A 91 7.01 14.47 6.04
N ALA A 92 5.69 14.68 6.01
CA ALA A 92 5.04 15.87 5.44
C ALA A 92 5.12 17.11 6.35
N MET A 93 5.73 17.02 7.53
CA MET A 93 5.72 18.06 8.58
C MET A 93 4.31 18.50 9.00
N MET A 94 3.34 17.60 8.92
CA MET A 94 1.95 17.84 9.31
C MET A 94 1.73 17.45 10.78
N MET A 95 0.99 18.27 11.53
CA MET A 95 0.55 17.90 12.87
C MET A 95 -0.64 16.94 12.78
N MET A 96 -0.52 15.75 13.36
CA MET A 96 -1.63 14.82 13.54
C MET A 96 -2.15 14.90 14.97
N ASP A 97 -3.48 15.07 15.13
CA ASP A 97 -4.12 14.77 16.40
C ASP A 97 -4.36 13.25 16.53
N ASN A 98 -4.46 12.74 17.75
CA ASN A 98 -4.62 11.31 18.05
C ASN A 98 -6.04 10.78 17.78
N LYS A 99 -6.98 11.58 17.25
CA LYS A 99 -8.40 11.21 17.23
C LYS A 99 -9.07 11.30 15.87
N SER A 100 -8.58 12.11 14.93
CA SER A 100 -9.03 12.09 13.53
C SER A 100 -8.14 13.01 12.68
N PRO A 101 -7.64 12.56 11.52
CA PRO A 101 -6.94 13.43 10.59
C PRO A 101 -7.92 14.41 9.91
N ALA A 102 -8.29 15.50 10.58
CA ALA A 102 -9.02 16.58 9.93
C ALA A 102 -8.10 17.28 8.91
N GLY A 103 -8.02 16.72 7.69
CA GLY A 103 -7.26 17.25 6.55
C GLY A 103 -6.19 16.32 5.97
N PHE A 104 -5.83 15.22 6.65
CA PHE A 104 -4.83 14.27 6.16
C PHE A 104 -5.51 13.04 5.56
N CYS A 105 -5.61 13.00 4.24
CA CYS A 105 -6.19 11.89 3.50
C CYS A 105 -5.08 11.01 2.93
N CYS A 106 -5.09 9.72 3.26
CA CYS A 106 -4.25 8.72 2.60
C CYS A 106 -5.09 7.89 1.64
N VAL A 107 -4.51 7.63 0.47
CA VAL A 107 -5.00 6.61 -0.47
C VAL A 107 -4.14 5.37 -0.28
N VAL A 108 -4.79 4.23 -0.04
CA VAL A 108 -4.16 2.92 0.09
C VAL A 108 -4.42 2.11 -1.16
N PHE A 109 -3.37 1.48 -1.69
CA PHE A 109 -3.47 0.42 -2.70
C PHE A 109 -3.39 -0.94 -1.99
N GLU A 110 -4.37 -1.82 -2.20
CA GLU A 110 -4.47 -3.10 -1.52
C GLU A 110 -5.12 -4.16 -2.41
N ASP A 111 -4.76 -5.43 -2.24
CA ASP A 111 -5.29 -6.55 -3.01
C ASP A 111 -5.92 -7.66 -2.14
N SER A 112 -5.98 -7.46 -0.82
CA SER A 112 -6.51 -8.42 0.14
C SER A 112 -7.75 -7.89 0.88
N PRO A 113 -8.82 -8.69 1.05
CA PRO A 113 -9.99 -8.27 1.82
C PRO A 113 -9.67 -7.84 3.26
N ALA A 114 -8.68 -8.48 3.90
CA ALA A 114 -8.23 -8.12 5.23
C ALA A 114 -7.54 -6.74 5.26
N GLY A 115 -6.67 -6.46 4.29
CA GLY A 115 -6.00 -5.17 4.18
C GLY A 115 -6.93 -4.03 3.80
N ILE A 116 -7.88 -4.27 2.89
CA ILE A 116 -8.92 -3.30 2.55
C ILE A 116 -9.71 -2.91 3.81
N ARG A 117 -10.21 -3.88 4.58
CA ARG A 117 -10.95 -3.59 5.84
C ARG A 117 -10.11 -2.82 6.85
N ALA A 118 -8.84 -3.17 7.01
CA ALA A 118 -7.93 -2.45 7.91
C ALA A 118 -7.74 -0.99 7.46
N ALA A 119 -7.54 -0.75 6.17
CA ALA A 119 -7.36 0.60 5.61
C ALA A 119 -8.63 1.45 5.74
N LYS A 120 -9.80 0.88 5.44
CA LYS A 120 -11.10 1.56 5.61
C LYS A 120 -11.36 1.91 7.08
N THR A 121 -11.06 0.98 7.99
CA THR A 121 -11.20 1.21 9.44
C THR A 121 -10.24 2.31 9.94
N ALA A 122 -9.05 2.42 9.34
CA ALA A 122 -8.11 3.51 9.58
C ALA A 122 -8.54 4.86 8.97
N GLY A 123 -9.67 4.92 8.26
CA GLY A 123 -10.19 6.13 7.62
C GLY A 123 -9.54 6.47 6.27
N CYS A 124 -8.80 5.53 5.67
CA CYS A 124 -8.19 5.74 4.35
C CYS A 124 -9.21 5.55 3.22
N LYS A 125 -8.94 6.22 2.09
CA LYS A 125 -9.52 5.85 0.80
C LYS A 125 -8.76 4.65 0.23
N VAL A 126 -9.46 3.71 -0.39
CA VAL A 126 -8.85 2.46 -0.87
C VAL A 126 -9.09 2.24 -2.36
N VAL A 127 -8.00 2.07 -3.10
CA VAL A 127 -8.00 1.54 -4.47
C VAL A 127 -7.60 0.07 -4.39
N ALA A 128 -8.57 -0.83 -4.58
CA ALA A 128 -8.32 -2.26 -4.59
C ALA A 128 -7.73 -2.71 -5.93
N LEU A 129 -6.71 -3.57 -5.88
CA LEU A 129 -6.10 -4.23 -7.02
C LEU A 129 -6.61 -5.67 -7.08
N ALA A 130 -7.23 -6.08 -8.19
CA ALA A 130 -7.74 -7.44 -8.39
C ALA A 130 -6.63 -8.41 -8.84
N THR A 131 -5.50 -8.43 -8.12
CA THR A 131 -4.30 -9.21 -8.45
C THR A 131 -4.27 -10.57 -7.75
N SER A 132 -4.33 -10.58 -6.40
CA SER A 132 -4.31 -11.82 -5.61
C SER A 132 -5.71 -12.38 -5.35
N HIS A 133 -6.71 -11.52 -5.36
CA HIS A 133 -8.12 -11.85 -5.16
C HIS A 133 -8.93 -11.31 -6.34
N THR A 134 -10.04 -12.00 -6.63
CA THR A 134 -11.00 -11.56 -7.67
C THR A 134 -11.64 -10.22 -7.30
N ALA A 135 -12.16 -9.51 -8.31
CA ALA A 135 -12.90 -8.27 -8.12
C ALA A 135 -14.08 -8.46 -7.14
N GLU A 136 -14.78 -9.59 -7.20
CA GLU A 136 -15.87 -9.93 -6.31
C GLU A 136 -15.41 -10.08 -4.86
N GLN A 137 -14.30 -10.79 -4.63
CA GLN A 137 -13.75 -10.99 -3.27
C GLN A 137 -13.27 -9.68 -2.64
N VAL A 138 -12.62 -8.80 -3.40
CA VAL A 138 -12.19 -7.50 -2.86
C VAL A 138 -13.39 -6.56 -2.69
N ALA A 139 -14.42 -6.66 -3.52
CA ALA A 139 -15.65 -5.88 -3.38
C ALA A 139 -16.40 -6.15 -2.07
N GLU A 140 -16.31 -7.36 -1.50
CA GLU A 140 -16.89 -7.67 -0.18
C GLU A 140 -16.26 -6.86 0.96
N ALA A 141 -15.04 -6.35 0.79
CA ALA A 141 -14.33 -5.54 1.78
C ALA A 141 -14.57 -4.03 1.67
N ASP A 142 -15.40 -3.60 0.72
CA ASP A 142 -15.82 -2.22 0.52
C ASP A 142 -14.73 -1.17 0.19
N PRO A 143 -13.87 -1.43 -0.83
CA PRO A 143 -12.95 -0.43 -1.35
C PRO A 143 -13.70 0.71 -2.07
N ASP A 144 -13.06 1.87 -2.20
CA ASP A 144 -13.64 3.02 -2.91
C ASP A 144 -13.57 2.85 -4.44
N TRP A 145 -12.51 2.20 -4.94
CA TRP A 145 -12.33 1.84 -6.35
C TRP A 145 -11.76 0.43 -6.47
N ILE A 146 -12.07 -0.27 -7.57
CA ILE A 146 -11.46 -1.57 -7.91
C ILE A 146 -10.89 -1.47 -9.32
N VAL A 147 -9.63 -1.84 -9.49
CA VAL A 147 -8.91 -1.91 -10.76
C VAL A 147 -8.15 -3.23 -10.87
N ASP A 148 -7.81 -3.66 -12.08
CA ASP A 148 -7.04 -4.90 -12.28
C ASP A 148 -5.62 -4.80 -11.71
N ASP A 149 -4.92 -3.70 -12.02
CA ASP A 149 -3.54 -3.43 -11.60
C ASP A 149 -3.21 -1.93 -11.72
N PHE A 150 -1.94 -1.58 -11.50
CA PHE A 150 -1.49 -0.19 -11.51
C PHE A 150 -1.50 0.46 -12.91
N ARG A 151 -1.67 -0.27 -14.03
CA ARG A 151 -1.83 0.36 -15.35
C ARG A 151 -3.08 1.24 -15.45
N SER A 152 -4.03 1.01 -14.55
CA SER A 152 -5.28 1.78 -14.45
C SER A 152 -5.17 3.00 -13.53
N VAL A 153 -3.99 3.28 -12.97
CA VAL A 153 -3.76 4.37 -12.01
C VAL A 153 -2.57 5.22 -12.45
N ALA A 154 -2.76 6.54 -12.50
CA ALA A 154 -1.67 7.48 -12.79
C ALA A 154 -1.64 8.62 -11.77
N LEU A 155 -0.44 9.00 -11.32
CA LEU A 155 -0.25 10.23 -10.56
C LEU A 155 -0.12 11.40 -11.54
N VAL A 156 -1.09 12.30 -11.53
CA VAL A 156 -1.13 13.49 -12.39
C VAL A 156 -0.96 14.77 -11.59
N GLN A 157 -0.55 15.84 -12.26
CA GLN A 157 -0.53 17.18 -11.70
C GLN A 157 -1.63 18.00 -12.35
N LEU A 158 -2.51 18.57 -11.52
CA LEU A 158 -3.58 19.45 -11.93
C LEU A 158 -3.08 20.88 -12.11
N ASP A 159 -3.89 21.69 -12.78
CA ASP A 159 -3.71 23.14 -12.84
C ASP A 159 -3.61 23.72 -11.42
N GLY A 160 -2.60 24.56 -11.20
CA GLY A 160 -2.28 25.09 -9.87
C GLY A 160 -1.34 24.22 -9.03
N GLY A 161 -0.83 23.11 -9.58
CA GLY A 161 0.25 22.33 -8.97
C GLY A 161 -0.20 21.25 -7.97
N ALA A 162 -1.50 21.13 -7.73
CA ALA A 162 -2.06 20.04 -6.93
C ALA A 162 -1.78 18.68 -7.61
N LYS A 163 -1.53 17.65 -6.81
CA LYS A 163 -1.35 16.27 -7.28
C LYS A 163 -2.66 15.51 -7.13
N ALA A 164 -2.99 14.66 -8.09
CA ALA A 164 -4.18 13.82 -8.06
C ALA A 164 -3.89 12.43 -8.61
N LEU A 165 -4.70 11.45 -8.21
CA LEU A 165 -4.72 10.14 -8.85
C LEU A 165 -5.80 10.16 -9.93
N GLU A 166 -5.40 9.90 -11.16
CA GLU A 166 -6.32 9.54 -12.24
C GLU A 166 -6.52 8.03 -12.19
N ILE A 167 -7.77 7.60 -12.09
CA ILE A 167 -8.15 6.18 -12.08
C ILE A 167 -9.02 5.93 -13.30
N SER A 168 -8.60 4.97 -14.14
CA SER A 168 -9.29 4.53 -15.35
C SER A 168 -9.72 3.07 -15.22
N ASN A 169 -10.59 2.59 -16.12
CA ASN A 169 -11.02 1.18 -16.18
C ASN A 169 -11.45 0.58 -14.83
N TYR A 170 -12.06 1.38 -13.96
CA TYR A 170 -12.43 0.96 -12.61
C TYR A 170 -13.89 0.54 -12.52
N ILE A 171 -14.18 -0.36 -11.58
CA ILE A 171 -15.55 -0.67 -11.17
C ILE A 171 -15.96 0.40 -10.15
N ALA A 172 -16.81 1.33 -10.60
CA ALA A 172 -17.39 2.36 -9.73
C ALA A 172 -18.37 1.72 -8.72
N ARG A 173 -18.30 2.13 -7.47
CA ARG A 173 -19.28 1.78 -6.44
C ARG A 173 -20.11 3.03 -6.15
N ASP A 174 -21.44 2.87 -6.12
CA ASP A 174 -22.35 3.95 -5.74
C ASP A 174 -22.18 4.23 -4.23
N PRO A 175 -22.18 5.50 -3.77
CA PRO A 175 -21.92 5.87 -2.38
C PRO A 175 -22.91 5.31 -1.35
#